data_AF-A0A1Q5J3C9-F1
#
_entry.id   AF-A0A1Q5J3C9-F1
#
_cell.length_a   1.000
_cell.length_b   1.000
_cell.length_c   1.000
_cell.angle_alpha   90.00
_cell.angle_beta   90.00
_cell.angle_gamma   90.00
#
_symmetry.space_group_name_H-M   'P 1'
#
loop_
_entity.id
_entity.type
_entity.pdbx_description
1 polymer ?
#
loop_
_entity_poly.entity_id
_entity_poly.type
_entity_poly.pdbx_seq_one_letter_code
_entity_poly.pdbx_strand_id
1 'polypeptide(L)'
;MVWVQEQWGDGGVVSAGAWDSLPTVLTVACDGGGSLDVTMDSQLTQVAAFAVDCPVDAPGRGSVTLPAGVVRAGSFSIGVDASSQSVRWALTVTQPE
;
A
#
# COMPACT_ATOMS: atom_id res chain seq x y z
N MET A 1 10.90 6.86 3.88
CA MET A 1 9.47 6.77 4.23
C MET A 1 8.64 7.38 3.11
N VAL A 2 7.55 6.73 2.72
CA VAL A 2 6.53 7.28 1.81
C VAL A 2 5.23 7.37 2.59
N TRP A 3 4.50 8.47 2.42
CA TRP A 3 3.17 8.65 2.99
C TRP A 3 2.25 9.26 1.94
N VAL A 4 1.10 8.64 1.75
CA VAL A 4 0.00 9.22 0.98
C VAL A 4 -1.05 9.64 2.00
N GLN A 5 -1.42 10.92 1.93
CA GLN A 5 -2.51 11.46 2.73
C GLN A 5 -3.84 10.81 2.34
N GLU A 6 -4.91 11.10 3.08
CA GLU A 6 -6.24 10.57 2.78
C GLU A 6 -6.64 10.78 1.31
N GLN A 7 -7.10 9.71 0.68
CA GLN A 7 -7.64 9.66 -0.68
C GLN A 7 -8.99 8.94 -0.68
N TRP A 8 -9.78 9.13 -1.74
CA TRP A 8 -11.10 8.54 -1.93
C TRP A 8 -11.15 7.69 -3.19
N GLY A 9 -11.79 6.53 -3.13
CA GLY A 9 -11.87 5.61 -4.27
C GLY A 9 -10.51 5.05 -4.67
N ASP A 10 -10.32 4.83 -5.97
CA ASP A 10 -9.07 4.26 -6.51
C ASP A 10 -7.91 5.26 -6.44
N GLY A 11 -6.68 4.73 -6.40
CA GLY A 11 -5.48 5.55 -6.51
C GLY A 11 -4.19 4.77 -6.32
N GLY A 12 -3.16 5.43 -5.82
CA GLY A 12 -1.86 4.80 -5.63
C GLY A 12 -0.71 5.77 -5.45
N VAL A 13 0.51 5.24 -5.48
CA VAL A 13 1.75 6.02 -5.41
C VAL A 13 2.87 5.35 -6.18
N VAL A 14 3.75 6.17 -6.76
CA VAL A 14 5.02 5.72 -7.32
C VAL A 14 6.15 6.35 -6.50
N SER A 15 7.14 5.54 -6.15
CA SER A 15 8.36 5.99 -5.48
C SER A 15 9.60 5.47 -6.21
N ALA A 16 10.70 6.22 -6.13
CA ALA A 16 11.95 5.90 -6.81
C ALA A 16 13.12 5.56 -5.85
N GLY A 17 12.83 5.26 -4.58
CA GLY A 17 13.84 5.24 -3.52
C GLY A 17 13.85 4.01 -2.62
N ALA A 18 13.52 2.82 -3.13
CA ALA A 18 13.65 1.60 -2.33
C ALA A 18 15.13 1.18 -2.17
N TRP A 19 15.49 0.78 -0.95
CA TRP A 19 16.74 0.11 -0.61
C TRP A 19 16.53 -1.40 -0.59
N ASP A 20 17.30 -2.16 -1.37
CA ASP A 20 17.15 -3.62 -1.42
C ASP A 20 17.71 -4.34 -0.18
N SER A 21 18.60 -3.69 0.57
CA SER A 21 19.17 -4.22 1.81
C SER A 21 18.23 -4.20 3.01
N LEU A 22 17.13 -3.45 2.95
CA LEU A 22 16.18 -3.29 4.06
C LEU A 22 14.84 -3.93 3.71
N PRO A 23 14.12 -4.49 4.70
CA PRO A 23 12.75 -4.92 4.48
C PRO A 23 11.86 -3.71 4.13
N THR A 24 10.79 -3.95 3.38
CA THR A 24 9.79 -2.94 3.07
C THR A 24 8.46 -3.29 3.73
N VAL A 25 7.93 -2.38 4.54
CA VAL A 25 6.63 -2.54 5.18
C VAL A 25 5.63 -1.59 4.54
N LEU A 26 4.62 -2.14 3.89
CA LEU A 26 3.46 -1.41 3.38
C LEU A 26 2.31 -1.56 4.37
N THR A 27 1.74 -0.43 4.80
CA THR A 27 0.55 -0.38 5.64
C THR A 27 -0.50 0.50 4.99
N VAL A 28 -1.73 0.02 4.96
CA VAL A 28 -2.90 0.76 4.49
C VAL A 28 -3.95 0.77 5.60
N ALA A 29 -4.62 1.90 5.76
CA ALA A 29 -5.82 2.01 6.57
C ALA A 29 -6.96 2.58 5.72
N CYS A 30 -8.18 2.13 5.96
CA CYS A 30 -9.35 2.59 5.23
C CYS A 30 -10.61 2.55 6.07
N ASP A 31 -11.62 3.32 5.66
CA ASP A 31 -12.99 3.23 6.18
C ASP A 31 -14.00 3.65 5.10
N GLY A 32 -15.30 3.64 5.42
CA GLY A 32 -16.34 4.15 4.54
C GLY A 32 -17.26 3.09 3.92
N GLY A 33 -17.15 1.83 4.37
CA GLY A 33 -18.03 0.73 3.97
C GLY A 33 -17.66 0.14 2.61
N GLY A 34 -16.84 -0.91 2.60
CA GLY A 34 -16.40 -1.59 1.39
C GLY A 34 -15.12 -2.39 1.63
N SER A 35 -14.28 -2.50 0.61
CA SER A 35 -12.95 -3.10 0.67
C SER A 35 -11.97 -2.38 -0.25
N LEU A 36 -10.68 -2.61 -0.01
CA LEU A 36 -9.59 -2.27 -0.92
C LEU A 36 -8.89 -3.53 -1.39
N ASP A 37 -8.47 -3.54 -2.65
CA ASP A 37 -7.42 -4.41 -3.16
C ASP A 37 -6.15 -3.58 -3.35
N VAL A 38 -5.06 -4.02 -2.72
CA VAL A 38 -3.78 -3.29 -2.72
C VAL A 38 -2.73 -4.15 -3.41
N THR A 39 -2.11 -3.61 -4.45
CA THR A 39 -1.03 -4.26 -5.19
C THR A 39 0.26 -3.45 -5.07
N MET A 40 1.40 -4.14 -5.08
CA MET A 40 2.70 -3.49 -5.12
C MET A 40 3.57 -4.15 -6.19
N ASP A 41 4.13 -3.32 -7.07
CA ASP A 41 5.07 -3.74 -8.10
C ASP A 41 6.46 -3.17 -7.84
N SER A 42 7.48 -4.00 -8.00
CA SER A 42 8.89 -3.59 -8.07
C SER A 42 9.41 -3.92 -9.46
N GLN A 43 9.93 -2.91 -10.18
CA GLN A 43 10.51 -3.10 -11.52
C GLN A 43 9.58 -3.89 -12.46
N LEU A 44 8.29 -3.50 -12.52
CA LEU A 44 7.23 -4.13 -13.33
C LEU A 44 6.86 -5.58 -12.94
N THR A 45 7.27 -6.02 -11.75
CA THR A 45 6.90 -7.33 -11.20
C THR A 45 6.09 -7.15 -9.93
N GLN A 46 4.90 -7.74 -9.87
CA GLN A 46 4.08 -7.72 -8.66
C GLN A 46 4.76 -8.51 -7.54
N VAL A 47 5.02 -7.84 -6.42
CA VAL A 47 5.69 -8.40 -5.24
C VAL A 47 4.75 -8.54 -4.04
N ALA A 48 3.62 -7.84 -4.03
CA ALA A 48 2.57 -7.99 -3.03
C ALA A 48 1.18 -7.79 -3.62
N ALA A 49 0.21 -8.53 -3.08
CA ALA A 49 -1.21 -8.27 -3.26
C ALA A 49 -1.94 -8.67 -1.97
N PHE A 50 -2.79 -7.79 -1.44
CA PHE A 50 -3.64 -8.11 -0.29
C PHE A 50 -4.90 -7.24 -0.30
N ALA A 51 -5.98 -7.77 0.28
CA ALA A 51 -7.24 -7.06 0.45
C ALA A 51 -7.38 -6.54 1.88
N VAL A 52 -8.12 -5.44 2.05
CA VAL A 52 -8.45 -4.84 3.35
C VAL A 52 -9.95 -4.53 3.39
N ASP A 53 -10.65 -5.07 4.38
CA ASP A 53 -12.03 -4.69 4.65
C ASP A 53 -12.07 -3.29 5.28
N CYS A 54 -12.97 -2.43 4.80
CA CYS A 54 -13.13 -1.04 5.25
C CYS A 54 -14.50 -0.87 5.93
N PRO A 55 -14.60 -1.12 7.25
CA PRO A 55 -15.84 -0.92 7.98
C PRO A 55 -16.27 0.55 7.99
N VAL A 56 -17.55 0.79 8.26
CA VAL A 56 -18.09 2.15 8.40
C VAL A 56 -17.76 2.75 9.77
N ASP A 57 -17.77 1.93 10.82
CA ASP A 57 -17.71 2.41 12.21
C ASP A 57 -16.28 2.39 12.81
N ALA A 58 -15.31 1.83 12.09
CA ALA A 58 -13.93 1.74 12.53
C ALA A 58 -12.97 1.67 11.32
N PRO A 59 -11.72 2.12 11.46
CA PRO A 59 -10.73 1.97 10.41
C PRO A 59 -10.31 0.50 10.28
N GLY A 60 -10.47 -0.03 9.07
CA GLY A 60 -9.82 -1.24 8.61
C GLY A 60 -8.32 -1.00 8.44
N ARG A 61 -7.50 -2.03 8.66
CA ARG A 61 -6.05 -1.94 8.49
C ARG A 61 -5.48 -3.21 7.91
N GLY A 62 -4.68 -3.06 6.86
CA GLY A 62 -3.88 -4.13 6.27
C GLY A 62 -2.41 -3.77 6.27
N SER A 63 -1.54 -4.77 6.41
CA SER A 63 -0.11 -4.58 6.26
C SER A 63 0.55 -5.84 5.71
N VAL A 64 1.55 -5.63 4.87
CA VAL A 64 2.44 -6.67 4.40
C VAL A 64 3.89 -6.24 4.65
N THR A 65 4.71 -7.18 5.09
CA THR A 65 6.16 -7.01 5.23
C THR A 65 6.84 -7.82 4.15
N LEU A 66 7.58 -7.14 3.28
CA LEU A 66 8.39 -7.73 2.24
C LEU A 66 9.84 -7.82 2.75
N PRO A 67 10.45 -9.01 2.79
CA PRO A 67 11.85 -9.16 3.15
C PRO A 67 12.79 -8.33 2.27
N ALA A 68 13.99 -8.06 2.79
CA ALA A 68 15.07 -7.47 2.00
C ALA A 68 15.29 -8.25 0.69
N GLY A 69 15.57 -7.53 -0.39
CA GLY A 69 15.78 -8.07 -1.73
C GLY A 69 14.50 -8.35 -2.53
N VAL A 70 13.31 -8.37 -1.91
CA VAL A 70 12.04 -8.53 -2.64
C VAL A 70 11.69 -7.27 -3.41
N VAL A 71 11.73 -6.11 -2.73
CA VAL A 71 11.63 -4.81 -3.40
C VAL A 71 13.03 -4.45 -3.86
N ARG A 72 13.26 -4.47 -5.17
CA ARG A 72 14.56 -4.17 -5.77
C ARG A 72 14.88 -2.69 -5.63
N ALA A 73 16.18 -2.38 -5.62
CA ALA A 73 16.65 -1.01 -5.61
C ALA A 73 16.05 -0.21 -6.80
N GLY A 74 15.67 1.04 -6.52
CA GLY A 74 15.03 1.93 -7.48
C GLY A 74 13.53 2.07 -7.25
N SER A 75 12.74 2.00 -8.32
CA SER A 75 11.32 2.34 -8.28
C SER A 75 10.40 1.17 -7.93
N PHE A 76 9.32 1.53 -7.24
CA PHE A 76 8.16 0.68 -7.01
C PHE A 76 6.89 1.50 -7.18
N SER A 77 5.80 0.81 -7.50
CA SER A 77 4.45 1.38 -7.54
C SER A 77 3.53 0.61 -6.61
N ILE A 78 2.53 1.31 -6.06
CA ILE A 78 1.45 0.72 -5.30
C ILE A 78 0.14 1.16 -5.94
N GLY A 79 -0.71 0.20 -6.28
CA GLY A 79 -2.08 0.40 -6.71
C GLY A 79 -3.04 0.16 -5.56
N VAL A 80 -4.08 0.98 -5.48
CA VAL A 80 -5.20 0.81 -4.56
C VAL A 80 -6.48 0.86 -5.39
N ASP A 81 -7.18 -0.26 -5.45
CA ASP A 81 -8.48 -0.40 -6.10
C ASP A 81 -9.55 -0.50 -5.01
N ALA A 82 -10.46 0.48 -4.97
CA ALA A 82 -11.51 0.54 -3.96
C ALA A 82 -12.81 -0.03 -4.50
N SER A 83 -13.53 -0.78 -3.67
CA SER A 83 -14.84 -1.33 -4.05
C SER A 83 -15.91 -0.24 -4.28
N SER A 84 -15.68 0.99 -3.80
CA SER A 84 -16.56 2.14 -3.93
C SER A 84 -15.77 3.45 -3.84
N GLN A 85 -16.23 4.49 -4.55
CA GLN A 85 -15.66 5.84 -4.46
C GLN A 85 -15.90 6.52 -3.10
N SER A 86 -16.76 5.95 -2.25
CA SER A 86 -16.99 6.41 -0.88
C SER A 86 -15.97 5.85 0.13
N VAL A 87 -15.15 4.87 -0.26
CA VAL A 87 -14.09 4.36 0.61
C VAL A 87 -12.98 5.39 0.63
N ARG A 88 -12.54 5.78 1.83
CA ARG A 88 -11.38 6.63 2.02
C ARG A 88 -10.23 5.84 2.62
N TRP A 89 -9.01 6.17 2.23
CA TRP A 89 -7.83 5.43 2.64
C TRP A 89 -6.59 6.30 2.73
N ALA A 90 -5.61 5.84 3.50
CA ALA A 90 -4.27 6.40 3.56
C ALA A 90 -3.26 5.25 3.60
N LEU A 91 -2.05 5.48 3.08
CA LEU A 91 -1.00 4.47 3.10
C LEU A 91 0.34 5.02 3.54
N THR A 92 1.14 4.12 4.11
CA THR A 92 2.54 4.37 4.47
C THR A 92 3.43 3.24 3.97
N VAL A 93 4.64 3.60 3.56
CA VAL A 93 5.73 2.66 3.26
C VAL A 93 6.94 3.04 4.09
N THR A 94 7.48 2.06 4.82
CA THR A 94 8.66 2.24 5.65
C THR A 94 9.70 1.17 5.33
N GLN A 95 10.98 1.51 5.53
CA GLN A 95 12.10 0.59 5.47
C GLN A 95 12.87 0.76 6.77
N PRO A 96 12.58 -0.06 7.81
CA PRO A 96 13.28 0.03 9.07
C PRO A 96 14.73 -0.44 8.91
N GLU A 97 15.63 0.22 9.64
CA GLU A 97 17.07 -0.11 9.74
C GLU A 97 17.35 -1.24 10.74
#